data_AF-A0A2V8QLQ3-F1
#
_entry.id   AF-A0A2V8QLQ3-F1
#
_cell.length_a   1.000
_cell.length_b   1.000
_cell.length_c   1.000
_cell.angle_alpha   90.00
_cell.angle_beta   90.00
_cell.angle_gamma   90.00
#
_symmetry.space_group_name_H-M   'P 1'
#
loop_
_entity.id
_entity.type
_entity.pdbx_description
1 polymer ?
#
loop_
_entity_poly.entity_id
_entity_poly.type
_entity_poly.pdbx_seq_one_letter_code
_entity_poly.pdbx_strand_id
1 'polypeptide(L)'
;MLYRDSDQFSPLLTLRKFVCVTAIGAFVSLQTIGPATATATIQSNGELRFELPANGNLRVENLRGAVMAEIWQESYVSVSAIADNGELTATPPVVDRGEALLSIRLARAPKAAPRVNLQLHVPARAHLAIQTGDGAVQVRGLPAALLAQSFSGEIGIDLPLNSDATLVADSKTGNVTSSIAALAVNRGLSPQLQGRIGSGTTSVRLYSQAGNINVSTGAAATARTVFSAPTRTVPLDATETPPPKQRPDLVGPQRNKAAAGTPAPATTTPEEISEGDVIRVDTELVGLNVSVVDRGTNRGVNDLTKDDFRLYEDNAQQQIAHFESASAPFNLVLLIDLSGSTTKVVDLIKSAALHFVEAARPFDRIGVITFAGGQVVVSPLTNDHEALRQRIRAIQKPDGSTKLYDSVAFSLDEVFREARDSRRNAIVVISDGLDSVLPNVTGEGSTLSYEEMIRRAKEFDGVIYSIWTDTQSYEPLSPLDIQQETFDLAHDRMRELANAGGGAFYECEKLEDLAGAYDRVVADLGTLYTLAYRPTNKVRDGAWRTIRVNVNRPNAVARGKRGYFAK
;
A
#
# COMPACT_ATOMS: atom_id res chain seq x y z
N MET A 1 27.08 -55.12 -49.48
CA MET A 1 25.97 -55.06 -48.50
C MET A 1 25.14 -53.83 -48.84
N LEU A 2 23.84 -54.05 -49.04
CA LEU A 2 22.81 -53.24 -49.74
C LEU A 2 22.63 -51.81 -49.17
N TYR A 3 22.68 -50.74 -49.97
CA TYR A 3 21.62 -50.05 -50.78
C TYR A 3 20.79 -49.03 -49.94
N ARG A 4 21.07 -47.71 -50.00
CA ARG A 4 20.49 -46.62 -50.87
C ARG A 4 19.07 -46.19 -50.44
N ASP A 5 18.84 -44.94 -50.00
CA ASP A 5 18.37 -43.71 -50.73
C ASP A 5 16.95 -43.39 -50.19
N SER A 6 16.70 -42.24 -49.55
CA SER A 6 16.33 -40.89 -50.06
C SER A 6 14.82 -40.66 -50.22
N ASP A 7 14.43 -39.38 -49.99
CA ASP A 7 13.20 -38.69 -50.42
C ASP A 7 11.91 -38.88 -49.59
N GLN A 8 11.44 -37.81 -48.91
CA GLN A 8 10.63 -36.67 -49.38
C GLN A 8 9.14 -37.00 -49.61
N PHE A 9 8.27 -36.16 -49.03
CA PHE A 9 7.04 -35.56 -49.57
C PHE A 9 5.87 -35.50 -48.55
N SER A 10 5.53 -34.27 -48.15
CA SER A 10 4.15 -33.83 -47.83
C SER A 10 3.31 -33.85 -49.15
N PRO A 11 1.99 -33.51 -49.24
CA PRO A 11 1.14 -32.76 -48.30
C PRO A 11 -0.38 -33.12 -48.35
N LEU A 12 -1.21 -32.23 -47.81
CA LEU A 12 -2.53 -31.79 -48.31
C LEU A 12 -3.86 -32.42 -47.85
N LEU A 13 -4.74 -31.49 -47.42
CA LEU A 13 -6.20 -31.42 -47.57
C LEU A 13 -7.05 -32.50 -46.84
N THR A 14 -8.26 -32.30 -46.28
CA THR A 14 -9.15 -31.15 -46.09
C THR A 14 -10.45 -31.64 -45.43
N LEU A 15 -11.06 -30.77 -44.63
CA LEU A 15 -12.50 -30.68 -44.28
C LEU A 15 -13.21 -31.79 -43.46
N ARG A 16 -13.88 -31.25 -42.43
CA ARG A 16 -15.33 -31.37 -42.09
C ARG A 16 -15.76 -32.31 -40.94
N LYS A 17 -16.35 -31.61 -39.97
CA LYS A 17 -17.62 -31.85 -39.24
C LYS A 17 -17.58 -32.70 -37.97
N PHE A 18 -17.70 -31.97 -36.86
CA PHE A 18 -18.66 -32.18 -35.76
C PHE A 18 -19.62 -33.37 -35.92
N VAL A 19 -19.53 -34.33 -34.99
CA VAL A 19 -20.69 -34.90 -34.26
C VAL A 19 -20.23 -35.31 -32.86
N CYS A 20 -21.05 -34.92 -31.89
CA CYS A 20 -20.98 -35.19 -30.46
C CYS A 20 -21.43 -36.62 -30.15
N VAL A 21 -20.64 -37.43 -29.43
CA VAL A 21 -21.15 -38.59 -28.66
C VAL A 21 -20.30 -38.77 -27.40
N THR A 22 -20.96 -38.65 -26.26
CA THR A 22 -20.57 -39.07 -24.91
C THR A 22 -20.17 -40.55 -24.84
N ALA A 23 -19.03 -40.86 -24.23
CA ALA A 23 -18.80 -42.16 -23.58
C ALA A 23 -17.77 -42.05 -22.44
N ILE A 24 -18.12 -42.73 -21.36
CA ILE A 24 -17.54 -42.76 -20.03
C ILE A 24 -16.37 -43.76 -19.96
N GLY A 25 -15.29 -43.39 -19.27
CA GLY A 25 -14.47 -44.29 -18.43
C GLY A 25 -13.25 -44.96 -19.06
N ALA A 26 -12.04 -44.58 -18.60
CA ALA A 26 -11.05 -45.50 -18.01
C ALA A 26 -9.81 -44.73 -17.52
N PHE A 27 -9.53 -44.87 -16.23
CA PHE A 27 -8.33 -44.41 -15.52
C PHE A 27 -7.07 -45.13 -16.04
N VAL A 28 -6.00 -44.37 -16.34
CA VAL A 28 -4.62 -44.83 -16.15
C VAL A 28 -3.84 -43.71 -15.47
N SER A 29 -3.47 -43.99 -14.22
CA SER A 29 -2.67 -43.16 -13.33
C SER A 29 -1.19 -43.23 -13.69
N LEU A 30 -0.55 -42.08 -13.91
CA LEU A 30 0.91 -41.93 -13.76
C LEU A 30 1.13 -40.79 -12.76
N GLN A 31 1.60 -41.14 -11.57
CA GLN A 31 1.84 -40.21 -10.47
C GLN A 31 3.15 -39.44 -10.69
N THR A 32 3.08 -38.11 -10.68
CA THR A 32 4.18 -37.23 -10.29
C THR A 32 3.73 -36.44 -9.08
N ILE A 33 4.43 -36.62 -7.96
CA ILE A 33 4.14 -36.00 -6.67
C ILE A 33 4.47 -34.51 -6.77
N GLY A 34 3.43 -33.67 -6.72
CA GLY A 34 3.49 -32.24 -6.45
C GLY A 34 2.48 -31.90 -5.33
N PRO A 35 2.63 -30.77 -4.61
CA PRO A 35 1.72 -30.43 -3.52
C PRO A 35 0.29 -30.31 -4.05
N ALA A 36 -0.63 -31.02 -3.39
CA ALA A 36 -1.99 -31.25 -3.82
C ALA A 36 -2.82 -29.95 -3.85
N THR A 37 -3.20 -29.51 -5.05
CA THR A 37 -4.33 -28.62 -5.25
C THR A 37 -5.63 -29.41 -5.04
N ALA A 38 -6.19 -29.35 -3.83
CA ALA A 38 -7.54 -29.84 -3.57
C ALA A 38 -8.57 -28.83 -4.10
N THR A 39 -9.31 -29.27 -5.11
CA THR A 39 -10.31 -28.56 -5.91
C THR A 39 -11.42 -27.98 -5.04
N ALA A 40 -11.73 -26.67 -5.19
CA ALA A 40 -12.95 -26.09 -4.66
C ALA A 40 -14.15 -26.63 -5.45
N THR A 41 -15.12 -27.24 -4.78
CA THR A 41 -16.36 -27.69 -5.43
C THR A 41 -17.34 -26.52 -5.51
N ILE A 42 -17.40 -25.86 -6.66
CA ILE A 42 -18.43 -24.85 -6.95
C ILE A 42 -19.76 -25.60 -7.10
N GLN A 43 -20.68 -25.45 -6.15
CA GLN A 43 -22.08 -25.86 -6.35
C GLN A 43 -22.85 -24.78 -7.13
N SER A 44 -23.92 -25.18 -7.81
CA SER A 44 -24.75 -24.40 -8.75
C SER A 44 -25.41 -23.13 -8.19
N ASN A 45 -25.14 -22.75 -6.92
CA ASN A 45 -25.85 -21.71 -6.18
C ASN A 45 -24.96 -20.54 -5.75
N GLY A 46 -23.75 -20.37 -6.30
CA GLY A 46 -22.87 -19.22 -5.99
C GLY A 46 -22.24 -19.24 -4.58
N GLU A 47 -22.36 -20.38 -3.89
CA GLU A 47 -21.84 -20.61 -2.54
C GLU A 47 -20.48 -21.33 -2.62
N LEU A 48 -19.47 -20.77 -1.96
CA LEU A 48 -18.11 -21.32 -1.93
C LEU A 48 -17.86 -22.03 -0.60
N ARG A 49 -17.25 -23.22 -0.66
CA ARG A 49 -17.00 -24.08 0.51
C ARG A 49 -15.52 -24.24 0.77
N PHE A 50 -15.13 -24.12 2.03
CA PHE A 50 -13.74 -24.18 2.48
C PHE A 50 -13.60 -25.00 3.75
N GLU A 51 -12.62 -25.91 3.77
CA GLU A 51 -12.26 -26.60 5.01
C GLU A 51 -11.57 -25.62 5.97
N LEU A 52 -11.96 -25.71 7.24
CA LEU A 52 -11.35 -24.90 8.29
C LEU A 52 -10.07 -25.60 8.81
N PRO A 53 -8.96 -24.88 9.02
CA PRO A 53 -7.71 -25.46 9.53
C PRO A 53 -7.91 -26.22 10.85
N ALA A 54 -6.96 -27.10 11.19
CA ALA A 54 -7.05 -27.94 12.39
C ALA A 54 -7.19 -27.10 13.67
N ASN A 55 -6.53 -25.95 13.73
CA ASN A 55 -6.62 -25.02 14.85
C ASN A 55 -7.90 -24.17 14.88
N GLY A 56 -8.77 -24.25 13.86
CA GLY A 56 -10.05 -23.56 13.82
C GLY A 56 -10.01 -22.07 13.45
N ASN A 57 -8.85 -21.49 13.13
CA ASN A 57 -8.73 -20.04 12.90
C ASN A 57 -9.37 -19.59 11.58
N LEU A 58 -10.29 -18.64 11.67
CA LEU A 58 -10.99 -18.03 10.54
C LEU A 58 -10.99 -16.51 10.66
N ARG A 59 -10.45 -15.82 9.65
CA ARG A 59 -10.52 -14.35 9.51
C ARG A 59 -11.43 -13.99 8.35
N VAL A 60 -12.35 -13.07 8.58
CA VAL A 60 -13.28 -12.54 7.58
C VAL A 60 -13.16 -11.02 7.56
N GLU A 61 -12.84 -10.46 6.40
CA GLU A 61 -12.73 -9.02 6.22
C GLU A 61 -13.64 -8.54 5.08
N ASN A 62 -14.57 -7.64 5.40
CA ASN A 62 -15.40 -6.99 4.40
C ASN A 62 -15.43 -5.48 4.59
N LEU A 63 -14.52 -4.79 3.91
CA LEU A 63 -14.50 -3.32 3.90
C LEU A 63 -15.49 -2.71 2.88
N ARG A 64 -16.24 -3.54 2.15
CA ARG A 64 -17.18 -3.12 1.10
C ARG A 64 -18.65 -3.30 1.50
N GLY A 65 -18.93 -3.80 2.70
CA GLY A 65 -20.29 -4.03 3.17
C GLY A 65 -20.34 -4.84 4.45
N ALA A 66 -21.52 -5.39 4.74
CA ALA A 66 -21.81 -6.13 5.96
C ALA A 66 -21.26 -7.56 5.94
N VAL A 67 -21.15 -8.16 7.13
CA VAL A 67 -20.84 -9.58 7.32
C VAL A 67 -21.94 -10.21 8.17
N MET A 68 -22.52 -11.29 7.68
CA MET A 68 -23.53 -12.09 8.35
C MET A 68 -22.97 -13.49 8.55
N ALA A 69 -22.77 -13.92 9.79
CA ALA A 69 -22.25 -15.24 10.11
C ALA A 69 -23.26 -16.04 10.92
N GLU A 70 -23.62 -17.23 10.44
CA GLU A 70 -24.48 -18.19 11.13
C GLU A 70 -23.67 -19.41 11.54
N ILE A 71 -23.71 -19.75 12.83
CA ILE A 71 -23.02 -20.93 13.35
C ILE A 71 -23.86 -22.18 13.07
N TRP A 72 -23.24 -23.17 12.43
CA TRP A 72 -23.90 -24.41 12.02
C TRP A 72 -23.13 -25.68 12.44
N GLN A 73 -23.72 -26.85 12.17
CA GLN A 73 -23.20 -28.16 12.58
C GLN A 73 -22.25 -28.81 11.54
N GLU A 74 -22.06 -28.18 10.39
CA GLU A 74 -21.14 -28.70 9.37
C GLU A 74 -19.67 -28.42 9.74
N SER A 75 -18.74 -29.19 9.16
CA SER A 75 -17.31 -29.11 9.45
C SER A 75 -16.54 -28.08 8.61
N TYR A 76 -17.20 -27.49 7.61
CA TYR A 76 -16.63 -26.55 6.65
C TYR A 76 -17.25 -25.16 6.77
N VAL A 77 -16.55 -24.15 6.26
CA VAL A 77 -17.03 -22.78 6.14
C VAL A 77 -17.68 -22.62 4.77
N SER A 78 -18.87 -22.04 4.75
CA SER A 78 -19.56 -21.65 3.53
C SER A 78 -19.58 -20.13 3.41
N VAL A 79 -19.37 -19.58 2.22
CA VAL A 79 -19.45 -18.14 1.97
C VAL A 79 -20.14 -17.83 0.66
N SER A 80 -21.02 -16.83 0.68
CA SER A 80 -21.63 -16.22 -0.49
C SER A 80 -21.48 -14.70 -0.42
N ALA A 81 -21.28 -14.08 -1.60
CA ALA A 81 -21.28 -12.64 -1.74
C ALA A 81 -22.65 -12.20 -2.26
N ILE A 82 -23.29 -11.25 -1.56
CA ILE A 82 -24.62 -10.74 -1.88
C ILE A 82 -24.59 -9.21 -2.04
N ALA A 83 -25.40 -8.68 -2.95
CA ALA A 83 -25.63 -7.24 -3.07
C ALA A 83 -26.64 -6.75 -2.01
N ASP A 84 -26.85 -5.44 -1.91
CA ASP A 84 -27.78 -4.84 -0.94
C ASP A 84 -29.25 -5.25 -1.19
N ASN A 85 -29.61 -5.67 -2.40
CA ASN A 85 -30.93 -6.22 -2.72
C ASN A 85 -31.09 -7.70 -2.30
N GLY A 86 -30.06 -8.31 -1.71
CA GLY A 86 -30.05 -9.70 -1.27
C GLY A 86 -29.77 -10.73 -2.38
N GLU A 87 -29.53 -10.29 -3.62
CA GLU A 87 -29.18 -11.17 -4.72
C GLU A 87 -27.69 -11.54 -4.69
N LEU A 88 -27.35 -12.75 -5.14
CA LEU A 88 -25.97 -13.20 -5.27
C LEU A 88 -25.23 -12.29 -6.27
N THR A 89 -24.05 -11.83 -5.89
CA THR A 89 -23.17 -11.10 -6.80
C THR A 89 -22.12 -12.03 -7.39
N ALA A 90 -21.73 -11.78 -8.63
CA ALA A 90 -20.62 -12.46 -9.28
C ALA A 90 -19.24 -12.01 -8.77
N THR A 91 -19.18 -11.13 -7.76
CA THR A 91 -17.92 -10.67 -7.16
C THR A 91 -17.36 -11.76 -6.26
N PRO A 92 -16.27 -12.46 -6.65
CA PRO A 92 -15.76 -13.54 -5.84
C PRO A 92 -14.99 -12.98 -4.63
N PRO A 93 -15.17 -13.53 -3.42
CA PRO A 93 -14.25 -13.27 -2.32
C PRO A 93 -12.87 -13.85 -2.65
N VAL A 94 -11.83 -13.12 -2.29
CA VAL A 94 -10.44 -13.59 -2.25
C VAL A 94 -10.29 -14.45 -1.01
N VAL A 95 -9.91 -15.71 -1.21
CA VAL A 95 -9.72 -16.67 -0.12
C VAL A 95 -8.28 -17.14 -0.10
N ASP A 96 -7.63 -16.95 1.04
CA ASP A 96 -6.28 -17.43 1.32
C ASP A 96 -6.33 -18.58 2.32
N ARG A 97 -5.70 -19.70 1.96
CA ARG A 97 -5.70 -20.96 2.71
C ARG A 97 -4.28 -21.23 3.19
N GLY A 98 -3.98 -20.82 4.41
CA GLY A 98 -2.76 -21.19 5.11
C GLY A 98 -2.94 -22.45 5.95
N GLU A 99 -1.84 -23.04 6.41
CA GLU A 99 -1.85 -24.22 7.28
C GLU A 99 -2.55 -23.96 8.64
N ALA A 100 -2.51 -22.70 9.10
CA ALA A 100 -2.98 -22.27 10.42
C ALA A 100 -4.06 -21.18 10.37
N LEU A 101 -4.49 -20.73 9.19
CA LEU A 101 -5.48 -19.66 9.05
C LEU A 101 -6.22 -19.78 7.72
N LEU A 102 -7.55 -19.73 7.78
CA LEU A 102 -8.40 -19.47 6.63
C LEU A 102 -8.77 -17.98 6.63
N SER A 103 -8.41 -17.25 5.57
CA SER A 103 -8.74 -15.82 5.43
C SER A 103 -9.67 -15.62 4.25
N ILE A 104 -10.80 -14.93 4.47
CA ILE A 104 -11.82 -14.61 3.47
C ILE A 104 -11.96 -13.09 3.42
N ARG A 105 -11.70 -12.49 2.26
CA ARG A 105 -11.82 -11.04 2.08
C ARG A 105 -12.39 -10.65 0.73
N LEU A 106 -13.02 -9.49 0.63
CA LEU A 106 -13.35 -8.91 -0.68
C LEU A 106 -12.21 -8.02 -1.17
N ALA A 107 -11.90 -8.10 -2.46
CA ALA A 107 -10.88 -7.24 -3.07
C ALA A 107 -11.26 -5.76 -2.89
N ARG A 108 -10.27 -4.93 -2.54
CA ARG A 108 -10.44 -3.47 -2.44
C ARG A 108 -10.93 -2.93 -3.78
N ALA A 109 -11.94 -2.08 -3.73
CA ALA A 109 -12.54 -1.43 -4.90
C ALA A 109 -12.63 0.09 -4.67
N PRO A 110 -12.73 0.90 -5.72
CA PRO A 110 -12.94 2.35 -5.58
C PRO A 110 -14.18 2.65 -4.75
N LYS A 111 -14.23 3.80 -4.07
CA LYS A 111 -15.36 4.22 -3.21
C LYS A 111 -16.72 4.25 -3.94
N ALA A 112 -16.73 4.37 -5.26
CA ALA A 112 -17.93 4.35 -6.10
C ALA A 112 -18.44 2.94 -6.44
N ALA A 113 -17.70 1.88 -6.10
CA ALA A 113 -18.11 0.51 -6.38
C ALA A 113 -19.33 0.13 -5.52
N PRO A 114 -20.25 -0.69 -6.05
CA PRO A 114 -21.42 -1.13 -5.30
C PRO A 114 -21.00 -1.89 -4.03
N ARG A 115 -21.80 -1.72 -2.98
CA ARG A 115 -21.62 -2.47 -1.73
C ARG A 115 -21.84 -3.95 -1.97
N VAL A 116 -21.05 -4.75 -1.28
CA VAL A 116 -21.13 -6.21 -1.33
C VAL A 116 -21.06 -6.72 0.10
N ASN A 117 -22.05 -7.49 0.50
CA ASN A 117 -22.15 -8.11 1.81
C ASN A 117 -21.68 -9.58 1.72
N LEU A 118 -21.15 -10.11 2.81
CA LEU A 118 -20.76 -11.52 2.89
C LEU A 118 -21.72 -12.25 3.83
N GLN A 119 -22.30 -13.34 3.35
CA GLN A 119 -23.05 -14.27 4.15
C GLN A 119 -22.22 -15.54 4.35
N LEU A 120 -22.04 -15.95 5.59
CA LEU A 120 -21.23 -17.09 5.98
C LEU A 120 -22.01 -18.08 6.84
N HIS A 121 -21.74 -19.35 6.61
CA HIS A 121 -22.04 -20.41 7.55
C HIS A 121 -20.74 -20.95 8.13
N VAL A 122 -20.60 -20.90 9.45
CA VAL A 122 -19.33 -21.12 10.15
C VAL A 122 -19.47 -22.27 11.16
N PRO A 123 -18.57 -23.26 11.18
CA PRO A 123 -18.58 -24.33 12.18
C PRO A 123 -18.43 -23.79 13.61
N ALA A 124 -19.10 -24.42 14.58
CA ALA A 124 -18.98 -24.02 15.99
C ALA A 124 -17.54 -24.07 16.54
N ARG A 125 -16.66 -24.90 15.96
CA ARG A 125 -15.23 -24.99 16.34
C ARG A 125 -14.37 -23.82 15.88
N ALA A 126 -14.92 -22.83 15.18
CA ALA A 126 -14.14 -21.74 14.62
C ALA A 126 -13.71 -20.71 15.69
N HIS A 127 -12.46 -20.26 15.60
CA HIS A 127 -12.03 -19.01 16.22
C HIS A 127 -12.21 -17.92 15.17
N LEU A 128 -13.35 -17.24 15.23
CA LEU A 128 -13.85 -16.34 14.21
C LEU A 128 -13.45 -14.89 14.52
N ALA A 129 -12.71 -14.27 13.61
CA ALA A 129 -12.42 -12.84 13.60
C ALA A 129 -13.12 -12.18 12.41
N ILE A 130 -13.97 -11.19 12.66
CA ILE A 130 -14.69 -10.42 11.63
C ILE A 130 -14.28 -8.95 11.73
N GLN A 131 -13.93 -8.36 10.59
CA GLN A 131 -13.64 -6.93 10.47
C GLN A 131 -14.43 -6.30 9.32
N THR A 132 -15.13 -5.20 9.60
CA THR A 132 -15.83 -4.36 8.62
C THR A 132 -15.44 -2.90 8.78
N GLY A 133 -15.63 -2.11 7.71
CA GLY A 133 -15.51 -0.65 7.76
C GLY A 133 -16.81 -0.03 8.28
N ASP A 134 -17.66 0.43 7.37
CA ASP A 134 -18.99 0.98 7.68
C ASP A 134 -20.12 -0.06 7.66
N GLY A 135 -19.81 -1.31 7.29
CA GLY A 135 -20.76 -2.42 7.21
C GLY A 135 -21.11 -3.02 8.58
N ALA A 136 -22.35 -3.48 8.72
CA ALA A 136 -22.81 -4.15 9.93
C ALA A 136 -22.20 -5.56 10.09
N VAL A 137 -22.05 -6.02 11.32
CA VAL A 137 -21.67 -7.41 11.65
C VAL A 137 -22.83 -8.07 12.39
N GLN A 138 -23.38 -9.15 11.83
CA GLN A 138 -24.40 -9.95 12.52
C GLN A 138 -23.88 -11.37 12.71
N VAL A 139 -23.86 -11.84 13.96
CA VAL A 139 -23.53 -13.22 14.31
C VAL A 139 -24.73 -13.90 14.94
N ARG A 140 -25.08 -15.10 14.47
CA ARG A 140 -26.12 -15.95 15.06
C ARG A 140 -25.48 -17.25 15.53
N GLY A 141 -25.58 -17.55 16.82
CA GLY A 141 -24.90 -18.68 17.44
C GLY A 141 -23.61 -18.27 18.16
N LEU A 142 -22.89 -19.26 18.69
CA LEU A 142 -21.66 -19.07 19.46
C LEU A 142 -20.53 -19.92 18.87
N PRO A 143 -19.51 -19.33 18.23
CA PRO A 143 -18.29 -20.03 17.80
C PRO A 143 -17.33 -20.24 18.98
N ALA A 144 -16.26 -21.03 18.80
CA ALA A 144 -15.27 -21.34 19.84
C ALA A 144 -14.51 -20.10 20.35
N ALA A 145 -14.40 -19.06 19.53
CA ALA A 145 -14.12 -17.70 19.96
C ALA A 145 -14.67 -16.71 18.94
N LEU A 146 -15.07 -15.52 19.38
CA LEU A 146 -15.51 -14.44 18.49
C LEU A 146 -14.78 -13.14 18.80
N LEU A 147 -14.21 -12.55 17.76
CA LEU A 147 -13.81 -11.14 17.70
C LEU A 147 -14.57 -10.48 16.55
N ALA A 148 -15.41 -9.49 16.82
CA ALA A 148 -16.09 -8.70 15.80
C ALA A 148 -15.73 -7.23 15.94
N GLN A 149 -15.29 -6.62 14.84
CA GLN A 149 -14.84 -5.23 14.80
C GLN A 149 -15.50 -4.51 13.63
N SER A 150 -15.96 -3.29 13.90
CA SER A 150 -16.59 -2.40 12.91
C SER A 150 -16.19 -0.96 13.21
N PHE A 151 -16.04 -0.10 12.19
CA PHE A 151 -15.81 1.32 12.42
C PHE A 151 -17.12 2.02 12.79
N SER A 152 -18.11 2.01 11.90
CA SER A 152 -19.40 2.71 12.10
C SER A 152 -20.63 1.82 11.95
N GLY A 153 -20.46 0.58 11.50
CA GLY A 153 -21.56 -0.37 11.35
C GLY A 153 -22.00 -0.98 12.68
N GLU A 154 -23.29 -1.31 12.78
CA GLU A 154 -23.87 -1.99 13.94
C GLU A 154 -23.30 -3.40 14.11
N ILE A 155 -23.05 -3.82 15.35
CA ILE A 155 -22.66 -5.19 15.68
C ILE A 155 -23.77 -5.86 16.48
N GLY A 156 -24.42 -6.85 15.88
CA GLY A 156 -25.42 -7.69 16.52
C GLY A 156 -24.90 -9.10 16.77
N ILE A 157 -25.10 -9.62 17.98
CA ILE A 157 -24.93 -11.04 18.27
C ILE A 157 -26.20 -11.61 18.88
N ASP A 158 -26.63 -12.75 18.35
CA ASP A 158 -27.73 -13.53 18.90
C ASP A 158 -27.22 -14.86 19.44
N LEU A 159 -27.22 -14.99 20.77
CA LEU A 159 -26.69 -16.13 21.51
C LEU A 159 -27.78 -17.17 21.81
N PRO A 160 -27.49 -18.47 21.68
CA PRO A 160 -28.37 -19.53 22.19
C PRO A 160 -28.63 -19.38 23.69
N LEU A 161 -29.81 -19.79 24.17
CA LEU A 161 -30.24 -19.63 25.57
C LEU A 161 -29.28 -20.26 26.60
N ASN A 162 -28.57 -21.32 26.23
CA ASN A 162 -27.64 -22.05 27.09
C ASN A 162 -26.16 -21.75 26.76
N SER A 163 -25.88 -20.55 26.26
CA SER A 163 -24.52 -20.14 25.89
C SER A 163 -23.62 -20.01 27.11
N ASP A 164 -22.35 -20.35 26.93
CA ASP A 164 -21.30 -20.19 27.93
C ASP A 164 -20.20 -19.29 27.36
N ALA A 165 -20.18 -18.02 27.79
CA ALA A 165 -19.29 -17.02 27.23
C ALA A 165 -18.93 -15.91 28.21
N THR A 166 -17.69 -15.43 28.13
CA THR A 166 -17.27 -14.13 28.65
C THR A 166 -17.44 -13.11 27.53
N LEU A 167 -18.27 -12.10 27.77
CA LEU A 167 -18.58 -11.07 26.80
C LEU A 167 -17.91 -9.74 27.18
N VAL A 168 -17.27 -9.13 26.19
CA VAL A 168 -16.81 -7.75 26.22
C VAL A 168 -17.38 -7.06 25.00
N ALA A 169 -18.15 -6.00 25.19
CA ALA A 169 -18.65 -5.16 24.12
C ALA A 169 -18.37 -3.69 24.44
N ASP A 170 -17.75 -2.99 23.51
CA ASP A 170 -17.35 -1.60 23.69
C ASP A 170 -17.66 -0.81 22.41
N SER A 171 -18.42 0.28 22.58
CA SER A 171 -18.65 1.26 21.52
C SER A 171 -18.30 2.66 22.02
N LYS A 172 -17.41 3.37 21.31
CA LYS A 172 -16.93 4.69 21.77
C LYS A 172 -18.04 5.75 21.72
N THR A 173 -18.76 5.85 20.60
CA THR A 173 -19.85 6.83 20.42
C THR A 173 -21.22 6.21 20.15
N GLY A 174 -21.30 4.90 19.93
CA GLY A 174 -22.56 4.18 19.75
C GLY A 174 -23.10 3.63 21.07
N ASN A 175 -24.33 3.11 21.07
CA ASN A 175 -24.93 2.52 22.27
C ASN A 175 -24.61 1.03 22.37
N VAL A 176 -24.37 0.54 23.59
CA VAL A 176 -24.28 -0.90 23.88
C VAL A 176 -25.53 -1.33 24.64
N THR A 177 -26.27 -2.29 24.10
CA THR A 177 -27.47 -2.84 24.73
C THR A 177 -27.38 -4.36 24.85
N SER A 178 -28.01 -4.91 25.89
CA SER A 178 -28.20 -6.34 26.02
C SER A 178 -29.57 -6.67 26.55
N SER A 179 -30.21 -7.70 25.97
CA SER A 179 -31.43 -8.30 26.52
C SER A 179 -31.14 -9.45 27.49
N ILE A 180 -29.87 -9.77 27.74
CA ILE A 180 -29.45 -10.84 28.65
C ILE A 180 -29.32 -10.27 30.06
N ALA A 181 -30.23 -10.66 30.96
CA ALA A 181 -30.31 -10.11 32.32
C ALA A 181 -29.02 -10.26 33.15
N ALA A 182 -28.19 -11.26 32.85
CA ALA A 182 -26.91 -11.50 33.52
C ALA A 182 -25.78 -10.53 33.10
N LEU A 183 -25.97 -9.76 32.02
CA LEU A 183 -24.97 -8.82 31.51
C LEU A 183 -25.35 -7.39 31.94
N ALA A 184 -24.60 -6.82 32.88
CA ALA A 184 -24.75 -5.42 33.26
C ALA A 184 -24.07 -4.51 32.23
N VAL A 185 -24.82 -3.53 31.71
CA VAL A 185 -24.27 -2.47 30.85
C VAL A 185 -23.83 -1.31 31.74
N ASN A 186 -22.55 -0.96 31.71
CA ASN A 186 -22.02 0.23 32.36
C ASN A 186 -22.31 1.46 31.49
N ARG A 187 -23.21 2.33 31.95
CA ARG A 187 -23.67 3.53 31.23
C ARG A 187 -22.80 4.77 31.54
N GLY A 188 -21.48 4.58 31.59
CA GLY A 188 -20.52 5.68 31.75
C GLY A 188 -20.37 6.53 30.48
N LEU A 189 -19.32 7.36 30.41
CA LEU A 189 -19.02 8.23 29.26
C LEU A 189 -18.77 7.46 27.95
N SER A 190 -18.44 6.17 28.04
CA SER A 190 -18.44 5.20 26.93
C SER A 190 -19.24 3.98 27.37
N PRO A 191 -20.36 3.64 26.70
CA PRO A 191 -21.17 2.50 27.10
C PRO A 191 -20.40 1.21 26.86
N GLN A 192 -20.11 0.49 27.93
CA GLN A 192 -19.40 -0.79 27.90
C GLN A 192 -20.27 -1.86 28.52
N LEU A 193 -20.26 -3.05 27.92
CA LEU A 193 -20.79 -4.25 28.53
C LEU A 193 -19.62 -5.20 28.78
N GLN A 194 -19.46 -5.58 30.04
CA GLN A 194 -18.57 -6.66 30.43
C GLN A 194 -19.34 -7.58 31.34
N GLY A 195 -19.41 -8.85 30.99
CA GLY A 195 -20.15 -9.82 31.79
C GLY A 195 -19.88 -11.24 31.37
N ARG A 196 -20.42 -12.16 32.14
CA ARG A 196 -20.20 -13.59 31.97
C ARG A 196 -21.55 -14.30 31.98
N ILE A 197 -21.73 -15.18 31.02
CA ILE A 197 -22.85 -16.11 30.91
C ILE A 197 -22.29 -17.51 31.20
N GLY A 198 -22.91 -18.26 32.11
CA GLY A 198 -22.43 -19.59 32.49
C GLY A 198 -21.01 -19.56 33.09
N SER A 199 -20.15 -20.49 32.67
CA SER A 199 -18.77 -20.63 33.15
C SER A 199 -17.74 -19.76 32.41
N GLY A 200 -18.18 -18.88 31.51
CA GLY A 200 -17.34 -17.95 30.78
C GLY A 200 -16.25 -18.56 29.89
N THR A 201 -16.37 -19.81 29.44
CA THR A 201 -15.27 -20.52 28.74
C THR A 201 -14.98 -19.98 27.35
N THR A 202 -15.99 -19.43 26.68
CA THR A 202 -15.87 -18.91 25.31
C THR A 202 -15.65 -17.40 25.35
N SER A 203 -14.64 -16.89 24.65
CA SER A 203 -14.41 -15.45 24.57
C SER A 203 -15.23 -14.85 23.43
N VAL A 204 -16.06 -13.84 23.74
CA VAL A 204 -16.76 -13.00 22.75
C VAL A 204 -16.37 -11.55 22.98
N ARG A 205 -15.78 -10.93 21.95
CA ARG A 205 -15.34 -9.53 21.99
C ARG A 205 -15.92 -8.77 20.81
N LEU A 206 -16.63 -7.68 21.09
CA LEU A 206 -17.33 -6.85 20.11
C LEU A 206 -16.83 -5.42 20.26
N TYR A 207 -16.34 -4.82 19.18
CA TYR A 207 -15.79 -3.47 19.22
C TYR A 207 -16.33 -2.63 18.07
N SER A 208 -16.88 -1.46 18.39
CA SER A 208 -17.30 -0.47 17.40
C SER A 208 -16.75 0.92 17.75
N GLN A 209 -16.40 1.76 16.77
CA GLN A 209 -16.07 3.16 17.06
C GLN A 209 -17.35 3.98 17.21
N ALA A 210 -18.28 3.85 16.25
CA ALA A 210 -19.49 4.65 16.20
C ALA A 210 -20.81 3.86 16.07
N GLY A 211 -20.74 2.55 15.79
CA GLY A 211 -21.91 1.70 15.63
C GLY A 211 -22.50 1.25 16.97
N ASN A 212 -23.80 0.95 16.97
CA ASN A 212 -24.45 0.33 18.13
C ASN A 212 -24.02 -1.13 18.26
N ILE A 213 -23.96 -1.64 19.49
CA ILE A 213 -23.74 -3.06 19.76
C ILE A 213 -24.95 -3.63 20.49
N ASN A 214 -25.53 -4.68 19.93
CA ASN A 214 -26.73 -5.33 20.44
C ASN A 214 -26.44 -6.80 20.74
N VAL A 215 -26.58 -7.19 22.01
CA VAL A 215 -26.38 -8.56 22.48
C VAL A 215 -27.73 -9.16 22.88
N SER A 216 -28.23 -10.12 22.10
CA SER A 216 -29.50 -10.79 22.36
C SER A 216 -29.35 -12.28 22.65
N THR A 217 -30.40 -12.86 23.22
CA THR A 217 -30.63 -14.31 23.20
C THR A 217 -31.83 -14.67 22.35
N GLY A 218 -31.80 -15.84 21.72
CA GLY A 218 -32.75 -16.30 20.70
C GLY A 218 -34.25 -16.37 21.08
N ALA A 219 -34.65 -15.98 22.30
CA ALA A 219 -36.06 -15.78 22.66
C ALA A 219 -36.64 -14.42 22.19
N ALA A 220 -35.79 -13.43 21.88
CA ALA A 220 -36.22 -12.10 21.41
C ALA A 220 -36.18 -11.94 19.87
N ALA A 221 -35.78 -12.98 19.13
CA ALA A 221 -35.40 -12.91 17.71
C ALA A 221 -36.54 -13.21 16.71
N THR A 222 -37.82 -13.13 17.11
CA THR A 222 -38.96 -13.37 16.20
C THR A 222 -39.32 -12.17 15.31
N ALA A 223 -38.68 -11.01 15.48
CA ALA A 223 -38.75 -9.96 14.48
C ALA A 223 -37.69 -10.23 13.41
N ARG A 224 -38.13 -10.64 12.21
CA ARG A 224 -37.32 -10.51 10.99
C ARG A 224 -36.93 -9.04 10.85
N THR A 225 -35.75 -8.66 11.32
CA THR A 225 -35.16 -7.37 10.96
C THR A 225 -34.81 -7.47 9.48
N VAL A 226 -35.75 -7.04 8.65
CA VAL A 226 -35.44 -6.61 7.28
C VAL A 226 -34.42 -5.49 7.45
N PHE A 227 -33.18 -5.75 7.05
CA PHE A 227 -32.09 -4.78 7.09
C PHE A 227 -32.54 -3.55 6.29
N SER A 228 -32.91 -2.47 6.99
CA SER A 228 -32.95 -1.15 6.39
C SER A 228 -31.54 -0.61 6.49
N ALA A 229 -30.90 -0.39 5.35
CA ALA A 229 -29.69 0.44 5.29
C ALA A 229 -29.94 1.72 6.12
N PRO A 230 -28.95 2.25 6.85
CA PRO A 230 -29.10 3.57 7.44
C PRO A 230 -29.40 4.55 6.30
N THR A 231 -30.65 4.98 6.21
CA THR A 231 -31.04 6.14 5.41
C THR A 231 -30.18 7.28 5.91
N ARG A 232 -29.44 7.91 4.99
CA ARG A 232 -28.76 9.19 5.20
C ARG A 232 -29.75 10.15 5.88
N THR A 233 -29.69 10.26 7.19
CA THR A 233 -30.48 11.25 7.91
C THR A 233 -29.83 12.60 7.62
N VAL A 234 -30.58 13.39 6.86
CA VAL A 234 -30.37 14.78 6.47
C VAL A 234 -29.33 14.99 5.33
N PRO A 235 -29.78 15.37 4.12
CA PRO A 235 -28.95 16.14 3.22
C PRO A 235 -28.70 17.50 3.88
N LEU A 236 -27.43 17.87 4.07
CA LEU A 236 -27.08 19.29 4.17
C LEU A 236 -27.61 19.94 2.89
N ASP A 237 -28.61 20.80 3.09
CA ASP A 237 -29.23 21.58 2.04
C ASP A 237 -28.15 22.28 1.25
N ALA A 238 -28.09 21.98 -0.04
CA ALA A 238 -27.30 22.73 -1.01
C ALA A 238 -28.09 23.99 -1.37
N THR A 239 -28.24 24.93 -0.45
CA THR A 239 -28.66 26.31 -0.74
C THR A 239 -28.36 27.23 0.44
N GLU A 240 -27.10 27.59 0.62
CA GLU A 240 -26.75 28.91 1.16
C GLU A 240 -25.30 29.24 0.80
N THR A 241 -25.16 29.99 -0.29
CA THR A 241 -23.93 30.71 -0.64
C THR A 241 -23.67 31.77 0.43
N PRO A 242 -22.52 31.77 1.13
CA PRO A 242 -22.14 32.93 1.92
C PRO A 242 -21.79 34.09 0.96
N PRO A 243 -22.18 35.34 1.26
CA PRO A 243 -21.87 36.48 0.40
C PRO A 243 -20.35 36.72 0.35
N PRO A 244 -19.82 37.20 -0.79
CA PRO A 244 -18.40 37.41 -0.97
C PRO A 244 -17.90 38.53 -0.03
N LYS A 245 -16.91 38.21 0.80
CA LYS A 245 -16.14 39.20 1.56
C LYS A 245 -15.34 40.05 0.58
N GLN A 246 -15.64 41.35 0.56
CA GLN A 246 -14.88 42.39 -0.11
C GLN A 246 -13.40 42.36 0.33
N ARG A 247 -12.49 42.42 -0.64
CA ARG A 247 -11.10 42.80 -0.40
C ARG A 247 -11.03 44.30 -0.09
N PRO A 248 -10.23 44.74 0.88
CA PRO A 248 -10.02 46.16 1.13
C PRO A 248 -9.23 46.80 -0.01
N ASP A 249 -9.72 47.96 -0.46
CA ASP A 249 -9.10 48.84 -1.44
C ASP A 249 -7.79 49.44 -0.88
N LEU A 250 -6.70 49.29 -1.64
CA LEU A 250 -5.50 50.09 -1.46
C LEU A 250 -5.60 51.30 -2.40
N VAL A 251 -5.93 52.44 -1.80
CA VAL A 251 -5.83 53.78 -2.41
C VAL A 251 -4.35 54.14 -2.57
N GLY A 252 -3.92 54.32 -3.82
CA GLY A 252 -2.64 54.94 -4.19
C GLY A 252 -2.88 56.10 -5.15
N PRO A 253 -2.24 57.27 -4.97
CA PRO A 253 -2.64 58.51 -5.61
C PRO A 253 -2.16 58.67 -7.06
N GLN A 254 -2.93 59.44 -7.81
CA GLN A 254 -2.71 59.87 -9.19
C GLN A 254 -1.38 60.63 -9.42
N ARG A 255 -0.76 60.42 -10.58
CA ARG A 255 -0.13 61.53 -11.34
C ARG A 255 0.05 61.25 -12.85
N ASN A 256 -0.81 61.92 -13.62
CA ASN A 256 -0.68 62.56 -14.94
C ASN A 256 0.44 62.23 -15.95
N LYS A 257 -0.06 62.07 -17.20
CA LYS A 257 0.32 62.69 -18.50
C LYS A 257 1.34 62.01 -19.44
N ALA A 258 0.75 61.58 -20.57
CA ALA A 258 0.95 62.06 -21.94
C ALA A 258 1.89 61.30 -22.92
N ALA A 259 1.21 60.80 -23.97
CA ALA A 259 1.45 60.99 -25.41
C ALA A 259 2.37 60.04 -26.21
N ALA A 260 1.71 59.28 -27.10
CA ALA A 260 1.85 59.20 -28.57
C ALA A 260 3.18 58.74 -29.23
N GLY A 261 3.06 57.72 -30.10
CA GLY A 261 4.02 57.38 -31.14
C GLY A 261 3.70 56.08 -31.89
N THR A 262 3.13 56.19 -33.10
CA THR A 262 2.80 55.14 -34.10
C THR A 262 4.07 54.70 -34.90
N PRO A 263 4.09 53.54 -35.60
CA PRO A 263 5.31 52.73 -35.82
C PRO A 263 5.98 52.82 -37.22
N ALA A 264 7.09 52.07 -37.36
CA ALA A 264 7.75 51.49 -38.58
C ALA A 264 9.11 52.13 -38.99
N PRO A 265 9.99 51.47 -39.80
CA PRO A 265 9.93 50.12 -40.40
C PRO A 265 11.21 49.25 -40.25
N ALA A 266 11.10 47.99 -40.69
CA ALA A 266 12.17 47.00 -40.78
C ALA A 266 13.30 47.40 -41.75
N THR A 267 14.55 47.06 -41.39
CA THR A 267 15.69 47.05 -42.31
C THR A 267 16.32 45.65 -42.29
N THR A 268 16.32 45.02 -43.46
CA THR A 268 17.00 43.76 -43.77
C THR A 268 18.44 44.03 -44.21
N THR A 269 19.43 43.53 -43.48
CA THR A 269 20.77 43.21 -44.02
C THR A 269 21.42 42.14 -43.11
N PRO A 270 22.10 41.11 -43.64
CA PRO A 270 22.66 40.03 -42.83
C PRO A 270 23.97 40.49 -42.18
N GLU A 271 24.04 40.43 -40.85
CA GLU A 271 25.27 40.74 -40.11
C GLU A 271 26.16 39.48 -40.07
N GLU A 272 27.39 39.63 -40.58
CA GLU A 272 28.44 38.63 -40.53
C GLU A 272 28.79 38.30 -39.08
N ILE A 273 28.86 37.01 -38.76
CA ILE A 273 29.25 36.52 -37.44
C ILE A 273 30.77 36.69 -37.30
N SER A 274 31.21 37.61 -36.44
CA SER A 274 32.62 37.83 -36.07
C SER A 274 33.20 36.60 -35.36
N GLU A 275 34.37 36.14 -35.78
CA GLU A 275 35.23 35.20 -35.03
C GLU A 275 35.57 35.81 -33.65
N GLY A 276 34.83 35.40 -32.63
CA GLY A 276 34.89 35.99 -31.29
C GLY A 276 33.64 35.75 -30.47
N ASP A 277 32.55 35.28 -31.09
CA ASP A 277 31.38 34.81 -30.37
C ASP A 277 31.76 33.56 -29.56
N VAL A 278 32.06 33.76 -28.26
CA VAL A 278 32.02 32.68 -27.29
C VAL A 278 30.59 32.19 -27.29
N ILE A 279 30.33 31.11 -28.02
CA ILE A 279 29.05 30.41 -27.95
C ILE A 279 28.94 29.91 -26.51
N ARG A 280 28.31 30.72 -25.65
CA ARG A 280 27.78 30.27 -24.37
C ARG A 280 26.58 29.41 -24.70
N VAL A 281 26.85 28.15 -25.01
CA VAL A 281 25.80 27.15 -25.02
C VAL A 281 25.45 26.91 -23.56
N ASP A 282 24.47 27.65 -23.05
CA ASP A 282 23.74 27.24 -21.85
C ASP A 282 23.03 25.92 -22.19
N THR A 283 23.74 24.80 -22.04
CA THR A 283 23.13 23.47 -22.19
C THR A 283 22.35 23.16 -20.92
N GLU A 284 21.16 23.70 -20.82
CA GLU A 284 20.21 23.33 -19.79
C GLU A 284 19.65 21.94 -20.14
N LEU A 285 20.29 20.92 -19.59
CA LEU A 285 19.84 19.55 -19.68
C LEU A 285 19.10 19.21 -18.39
N VAL A 286 17.86 18.75 -18.53
CA VAL A 286 17.12 18.14 -17.42
C VAL A 286 17.49 16.66 -17.40
N GLY A 287 18.19 16.25 -16.34
CA GLY A 287 18.55 14.86 -16.09
C GLY A 287 17.44 14.10 -15.36
N LEU A 288 17.19 12.88 -15.79
CA LEU A 288 16.18 11.98 -15.24
C LEU A 288 16.81 10.60 -15.05
N ASN A 289 16.70 10.06 -13.84
CA ASN A 289 17.06 8.67 -13.56
C ASN A 289 15.79 7.82 -13.59
N VAL A 290 15.81 6.76 -14.41
CA VAL A 290 14.66 5.89 -14.69
C VAL A 290 15.07 4.45 -14.47
N SER A 291 14.44 3.75 -13.54
CA SER A 291 14.54 2.29 -13.45
C SER A 291 13.50 1.66 -14.37
N VAL A 292 13.83 0.52 -14.97
CA VAL A 292 12.87 -0.25 -15.76
C VAL A 292 12.79 -1.68 -15.26
N VAL A 293 11.58 -2.11 -14.91
CA VAL A 293 11.30 -3.46 -14.41
C VAL A 293 10.35 -4.21 -15.31
N ASP A 294 10.55 -5.51 -15.44
CA ASP A 294 9.61 -6.41 -16.08
C ASP A 294 8.47 -6.77 -15.11
N ARG A 295 7.22 -6.54 -15.51
CA ARG A 295 6.03 -6.75 -14.67
C ARG A 295 5.78 -8.22 -14.33
N GLY A 296 6.25 -9.17 -15.15
CA GLY A 296 6.04 -10.59 -14.94
C GLY A 296 7.03 -11.19 -13.95
N THR A 297 8.29 -10.78 -14.03
CA THR A 297 9.40 -11.32 -13.24
C THR A 297 9.86 -10.41 -12.10
N ASN A 298 9.41 -9.14 -12.08
CA ASN A 298 9.91 -8.07 -11.20
C ASN A 298 11.43 -7.88 -11.25
N ARG A 299 12.08 -8.33 -12.34
CA ARG A 299 13.51 -8.12 -12.56
C ARG A 299 13.72 -6.83 -13.33
N GLY A 300 14.80 -6.14 -13.00
CA GLY A 300 15.24 -5.00 -13.78
C GLY A 300 15.63 -5.42 -15.20
N VAL A 301 15.37 -4.53 -16.16
CA VAL A 301 15.64 -4.74 -17.60
C VAL A 301 16.84 -3.87 -17.96
N ASN A 302 17.93 -4.48 -18.44
CA ASN A 302 19.27 -3.86 -18.51
C ASN A 302 19.77 -3.67 -19.95
N ASP A 303 19.02 -4.17 -20.92
CA ASP A 303 19.35 -4.25 -22.34
C ASP A 303 18.58 -3.23 -23.18
N LEU A 304 18.04 -2.18 -22.55
CA LEU A 304 17.34 -1.12 -23.28
C LEU A 304 18.31 -0.12 -23.86
N THR A 305 17.93 0.38 -25.03
CA THR A 305 18.62 1.43 -25.77
C THR A 305 17.83 2.72 -25.70
N LYS A 306 18.46 3.83 -26.09
CA LYS A 306 17.82 5.15 -26.16
C LYS A 306 16.49 5.13 -26.93
N ASP A 307 16.39 4.36 -28.01
CA ASP A 307 15.23 4.33 -28.90
C ASP A 307 14.01 3.62 -28.30
N ASP A 308 14.23 2.82 -27.26
CA ASP A 308 13.16 2.18 -26.49
C ASP A 308 12.41 3.20 -25.62
N PHE A 309 12.98 4.38 -25.36
CA PHE A 309 12.39 5.38 -24.50
C PHE A 309 11.63 6.46 -25.27
N ARG A 310 10.43 6.78 -24.78
CA ARG A 310 9.66 7.97 -25.18
C ARG A 310 9.46 8.85 -23.96
N LEU A 311 10.03 10.05 -24.01
CA LEU A 311 9.97 11.05 -22.95
C LEU A 311 8.94 12.12 -23.29
N TYR A 312 8.12 12.51 -22.32
CA TYR A 312 7.14 13.58 -22.43
C TYR A 312 7.26 14.54 -21.25
N GLU A 313 7.20 15.84 -21.53
CA GLU A 313 7.03 16.93 -20.58
C GLU A 313 5.68 17.59 -20.83
N ASP A 314 4.80 17.60 -19.84
CA ASP A 314 3.43 18.16 -19.94
C ASP A 314 2.68 17.68 -21.19
N ASN A 315 2.83 16.38 -21.48
CA ASN A 315 2.31 15.66 -22.65
C ASN A 315 2.97 16.02 -24.00
N ALA A 316 3.90 16.97 -24.06
CA ALA A 316 4.71 17.24 -25.24
C ALA A 316 5.93 16.31 -25.29
N GLN A 317 6.08 15.58 -26.41
CA GLN A 317 7.21 14.66 -26.58
C GLN A 317 8.53 15.43 -26.67
N GLN A 318 9.53 14.98 -25.91
CA GLN A 318 10.85 15.57 -25.83
C GLN A 318 11.88 14.68 -26.51
N GLN A 319 12.92 15.31 -27.08
CA GLN A 319 14.04 14.58 -27.66
C GLN A 319 15.10 14.32 -26.59
N ILE A 320 15.38 13.04 -26.34
CA ILE A 320 16.47 12.63 -25.44
C ILE A 320 17.80 13.07 -26.09
N ALA A 321 18.51 13.97 -25.43
CA ALA A 321 19.79 14.49 -25.87
C ALA A 321 20.95 13.61 -25.40
N HIS A 322 20.85 13.05 -24.20
CA HIS A 322 21.84 12.16 -23.60
C HIS A 322 21.17 10.91 -23.04
N PHE A 323 21.84 9.76 -23.21
CA PHE A 323 21.39 8.47 -22.72
C PHE A 323 22.61 7.72 -22.17
N GLU A 324 22.50 7.25 -20.94
CA GLU A 324 23.50 6.40 -20.31
C GLU A 324 22.84 5.15 -19.74
N SER A 325 23.24 3.99 -20.26
CA SER A 325 22.93 2.66 -19.73
C SER A 325 24.16 2.14 -19.00
N ALA A 326 24.31 2.51 -17.74
CA ALA A 326 25.43 2.06 -16.93
C ALA A 326 24.95 1.34 -15.68
N SER A 327 25.62 0.23 -15.36
CA SER A 327 25.76 -0.31 -14.00
C SER A 327 26.66 0.67 -13.20
N ALA A 328 26.22 1.92 -13.04
CA ALA A 328 26.97 2.90 -12.27
C ALA A 328 26.94 2.53 -10.78
N PRO A 329 28.04 2.74 -10.05
CA PRO A 329 28.03 2.54 -8.61
C PRO A 329 27.06 3.54 -7.97
N PHE A 330 26.34 3.09 -6.95
CA PHE A 330 25.38 3.93 -6.24
C PHE A 330 25.87 4.28 -4.82
N ASN A 331 25.34 5.39 -4.31
CA ASN A 331 25.31 5.74 -2.91
C ASN A 331 23.90 5.42 -2.40
N LEU A 332 23.80 4.60 -1.36
CA LEU A 332 22.53 4.25 -0.75
C LEU A 332 22.54 4.49 0.75
N VAL A 333 21.45 5.07 1.25
CA VAL A 333 21.21 5.24 2.67
C VAL A 333 20.07 4.34 3.10
N LEU A 334 20.35 3.46 4.04
CA LEU A 334 19.32 2.75 4.79
C LEU A 334 18.90 3.62 5.96
N LEU A 335 17.69 4.16 5.91
CA LEU A 335 17.07 4.92 6.98
C LEU A 335 16.09 4.03 7.72
N ILE A 336 16.49 3.60 8.91
CA ILE A 336 15.82 2.54 9.67
C ILE A 336 15.12 3.14 10.89
N ASP A 337 13.81 2.97 10.94
CA ASP A 337 13.02 3.26 12.12
C ASP A 337 13.14 2.13 13.15
N LEU A 338 13.56 2.48 14.36
CA LEU A 338 13.62 1.56 15.50
C LEU A 338 12.68 1.99 16.64
N SER A 339 11.83 2.99 16.40
CA SER A 339 10.81 3.44 17.36
C SER A 339 9.77 2.35 17.58
N GLY A 340 9.28 2.22 18.83
CA GLY A 340 8.29 1.20 19.24
C GLY A 340 8.83 -0.23 19.28
N SER A 341 9.47 -0.68 18.21
CA SER A 341 9.90 -2.04 17.88
C SER A 341 10.50 -2.87 19.02
N THR A 342 9.99 -4.09 19.23
CA THR A 342 10.63 -5.08 20.11
C THR A 342 12.07 -5.44 19.69
N THR A 343 12.90 -5.91 20.63
CA THR A 343 14.27 -6.39 20.33
C THR A 343 14.30 -7.42 19.19
N LYS A 344 13.29 -8.28 19.09
CA LYS A 344 13.17 -9.28 18.02
C LYS A 344 12.97 -8.63 16.64
N VAL A 345 12.17 -7.58 16.55
CA VAL A 345 11.96 -6.80 15.31
C VAL A 345 13.23 -6.03 14.95
N VAL A 346 13.95 -5.49 15.93
CA VAL A 346 15.25 -4.84 15.68
C VAL A 346 16.27 -5.83 15.09
N ASP A 347 16.37 -7.04 15.65
CA ASP A 347 17.27 -8.08 15.13
C ASP A 347 16.87 -8.55 13.72
N LEU A 348 15.58 -8.51 13.42
CA LEU A 348 15.03 -8.76 12.10
C LEU A 348 15.53 -7.75 11.07
N ILE A 349 15.36 -6.46 11.38
CA ILE A 349 15.74 -5.37 10.50
C ILE A 349 17.26 -5.36 10.28
N LYS A 350 18.05 -5.63 11.34
CA LYS A 350 19.50 -5.82 11.22
C LYS A 350 19.86 -6.95 10.27
N SER A 351 19.21 -8.11 10.40
CA SER A 351 19.49 -9.28 9.55
C SER A 351 19.21 -8.98 8.08
N ALA A 352 18.11 -8.28 7.79
CA ALA A 352 17.77 -7.87 6.43
C ALA A 352 18.73 -6.79 5.89
N ALA A 353 19.13 -5.82 6.72
CA ALA A 353 20.15 -4.83 6.34
C ALA A 353 21.52 -5.48 6.06
N LEU A 354 21.91 -6.51 6.83
CA LEU A 354 23.12 -7.29 6.58
C LEU A 354 23.04 -8.02 5.23
N HIS A 355 21.90 -8.64 4.93
CA HIS A 355 21.67 -9.32 3.65
C HIS A 355 21.79 -8.35 2.47
N PHE A 356 21.26 -7.14 2.62
CA PHE A 356 21.41 -6.08 1.62
C PHE A 356 22.89 -5.71 1.37
N VAL A 357 23.67 -5.54 2.44
CA VAL A 357 25.12 -5.26 2.33
C VAL A 357 25.88 -6.40 1.67
N GLU A 358 25.43 -7.66 1.82
CA GLU A 358 26.01 -8.81 1.13
C GLU A 358 25.67 -8.84 -0.37
N ALA A 359 24.48 -8.39 -0.75
CA ALA A 359 24.04 -8.33 -2.14
C ALA A 359 24.65 -7.15 -2.94
N ALA A 360 25.16 -6.13 -2.25
CA ALA A 360 25.74 -4.94 -2.86
C ALA A 360 27.10 -5.20 -3.53
N ARG A 361 27.41 -4.47 -4.61
CA ARG A 361 28.69 -4.64 -5.32
C ARG A 361 29.84 -3.95 -4.55
N PRO A 362 31.10 -4.37 -4.73
CA PRO A 362 32.24 -3.81 -3.99
C PRO A 362 32.46 -2.29 -4.11
N PHE A 363 31.93 -1.67 -5.17
CA PHE A 363 32.08 -0.23 -5.42
C PHE A 363 30.85 0.59 -4.98
N ASP A 364 29.78 -0.07 -4.54
CA ASP A 364 28.57 0.58 -4.03
C ASP A 364 28.84 1.04 -2.59
N ARG A 365 28.47 2.30 -2.31
CA ARG A 365 28.62 2.91 -0.99
C ARG A 365 27.30 2.84 -0.25
N ILE A 366 27.32 2.31 0.97
CA ILE A 366 26.13 2.20 1.81
C ILE A 366 26.37 2.95 3.11
N GLY A 367 25.39 3.77 3.48
CA GLY A 367 25.27 4.43 4.77
C GLY A 367 24.08 3.88 5.53
N VAL A 368 24.14 3.88 6.86
CA VAL A 368 23.05 3.44 7.72
C VAL A 368 22.79 4.51 8.75
N ILE A 369 21.54 4.96 8.79
CA ILE A 369 21.02 5.90 9.78
C ILE A 369 19.85 5.21 10.46
N THR A 370 19.86 5.21 11.79
CA THR A 370 18.73 4.74 12.59
C THR A 370 18.07 5.92 13.27
N PHE A 371 16.76 5.88 13.46
CA PHE A 371 16.05 6.88 14.23
C PHE A 371 15.01 6.26 15.16
N ALA A 372 14.85 6.93 16.30
CA ALA A 372 13.69 6.89 17.17
C ALA A 372 13.54 8.35 17.63
N GLY A 373 13.83 8.67 18.91
CA GLY A 373 13.78 10.05 19.41
C GLY A 373 14.75 11.05 18.76
N GLY A 374 15.84 10.54 18.18
CA GLY A 374 16.82 11.31 17.41
C GLY A 374 17.52 10.44 16.36
N GLN A 375 18.18 11.09 15.40
CA GLN A 375 18.91 10.43 14.33
C GLN A 375 20.30 10.03 14.80
N VAL A 376 20.67 8.76 14.57
CA VAL A 376 22.01 8.24 14.84
C VAL A 376 22.61 7.75 13.52
N VAL A 377 23.72 8.35 13.11
CA VAL A 377 24.52 7.87 11.98
C VAL A 377 25.33 6.67 12.45
N VAL A 378 24.80 5.47 12.20
CA VAL A 378 25.49 4.20 12.52
C VAL A 378 26.74 4.05 11.66
N SER A 379 26.61 4.38 10.38
CA SER A 379 27.72 4.44 9.44
C SER A 379 27.49 5.52 8.39
N PRO A 380 28.49 6.38 8.11
CA PRO A 380 28.47 7.19 6.89
C PRO A 380 28.55 6.29 5.64
N LEU A 381 28.36 6.89 4.46
CA LEU A 381 28.53 6.20 3.18
C LEU A 381 29.92 5.58 3.09
N THR A 382 29.98 4.25 3.01
CA THR A 382 31.25 3.51 2.91
C THR A 382 31.12 2.35 1.94
N ASN A 383 32.22 2.01 1.27
CA ASN A 383 32.39 0.77 0.52
C ASN A 383 33.11 -0.31 1.35
N ASP A 384 33.53 0.00 2.59
CA ASP A 384 33.99 -0.99 3.55
C ASP A 384 32.79 -1.74 4.14
N HIS A 385 32.34 -2.75 3.40
CA HIS A 385 31.20 -3.57 3.77
C HIS A 385 31.46 -4.39 5.05
N GLU A 386 32.72 -4.69 5.39
CA GLU A 386 33.02 -5.41 6.62
C GLU A 386 32.83 -4.53 7.85
N ALA A 387 33.40 -3.32 7.84
CA ALA A 387 33.18 -2.34 8.89
C ALA A 387 31.69 -2.00 9.03
N LEU A 388 30.97 -1.89 7.91
CA LEU A 388 29.53 -1.64 7.91
C LEU A 388 28.75 -2.78 8.58
N ARG A 389 29.05 -4.05 8.25
CA ARG A 389 28.41 -5.21 8.89
C ARG A 389 28.62 -5.22 10.40
N GLN A 390 29.83 -4.91 10.86
CA GLN A 390 30.14 -4.83 12.30
C GLN A 390 29.31 -3.73 12.98
N ARG A 391 29.18 -2.56 12.35
CA ARG A 391 28.37 -1.45 12.87
C ARG A 391 26.88 -1.79 12.92
N ILE A 392 26.34 -2.44 11.89
CA ILE A 392 24.93 -2.90 11.87
C ILE A 392 24.65 -3.88 13.00
N ARG A 393 25.55 -4.86 13.23
CA ARG A 393 25.41 -5.83 14.33
C ARG A 393 25.42 -5.15 15.70
N ALA A 394 26.18 -4.07 15.85
CA ALA A 394 26.31 -3.31 17.08
C ALA A 394 25.16 -2.32 17.36
N ILE A 395 24.19 -2.16 16.44
CA ILE A 395 23.01 -1.32 16.66
C ILE A 395 22.28 -1.80 17.92
N GLN A 396 21.90 -0.87 18.79
CA GLN A 396 21.07 -1.15 19.95
C GLN A 396 19.72 -0.45 19.78
N LYS A 397 18.68 -0.96 20.44
CA LYS A 397 17.36 -0.31 20.43
C LYS A 397 17.51 1.07 21.10
N PRO A 398 17.27 2.18 20.39
CA PRO A 398 17.23 3.50 21.00
C PRO A 398 15.87 3.74 21.65
N ASP A 399 15.84 4.56 22.69
CA ASP A 399 14.60 5.07 23.29
C ASP A 399 14.16 6.36 22.56
N GLY A 400 12.84 6.55 22.39
CA GLY A 400 12.26 7.82 21.92
C GLY A 400 11.11 7.69 20.92
N SER A 401 10.48 8.84 20.61
CA SER A 401 9.34 8.97 19.69
C SER A 401 9.73 9.07 18.22
N THR A 402 8.80 8.88 17.30
CA THR A 402 9.08 8.75 15.86
C THR A 402 9.10 10.11 15.14
N LYS A 403 10.29 10.58 14.76
CA LYS A 403 10.49 11.82 13.96
C LYS A 403 10.84 11.48 12.50
N LEU A 404 9.89 10.90 11.77
CA LEU A 404 10.09 10.36 10.43
C LEU A 404 10.49 11.44 9.41
N TYR A 405 9.72 12.54 9.31
CA TYR A 405 9.98 13.57 8.29
C TYR A 405 11.32 14.28 8.52
N ASP A 406 11.65 14.59 9.78
CA ASP A 406 12.94 15.18 10.12
C ASP A 406 14.10 14.22 9.82
N SER A 407 13.89 12.91 10.01
CA SER A 407 14.92 11.89 9.72
C SER A 407 15.13 11.69 8.22
N VAL A 408 14.06 11.73 7.41
CA VAL A 408 14.18 11.71 5.95
C VAL A 408 14.90 12.99 5.49
N ALA A 409 14.50 14.16 5.98
CA ALA A 409 15.16 15.42 5.66
C ALA A 409 16.64 15.44 6.07
N PHE A 410 16.98 14.88 7.24
CA PHE A 410 18.36 14.71 7.67
C PHE A 410 19.14 13.83 6.70
N SER A 411 18.57 12.71 6.22
CA SER A 411 19.24 11.86 5.23
C SER A 411 19.47 12.58 3.90
N LEU A 412 18.53 13.43 3.47
CA LEU A 412 18.66 14.29 2.29
C LEU A 412 19.79 15.32 2.46
N ASP A 413 19.85 15.96 3.62
CA ASP A 413 20.70 17.13 3.87
C ASP A 413 22.13 16.77 4.33
N GLU A 414 22.33 15.66 5.05
CA GLU A 414 23.63 15.24 5.58
C GLU A 414 24.36 14.26 4.66
N VAL A 415 23.66 13.30 4.05
CA VAL A 415 24.35 12.23 3.32
C VAL A 415 24.71 12.64 1.89
N PHE A 416 23.89 13.47 1.25
CA PHE A 416 24.16 13.92 -0.12
C PHE A 416 24.95 15.23 -0.20
N ARG A 417 25.31 15.80 0.96
CA ARG A 417 26.25 16.93 1.05
C ARG A 417 27.66 16.53 0.59
N GLU A 418 28.06 15.29 0.89
CA GLU A 418 29.35 14.69 0.50
C GLU A 418 29.31 13.99 -0.86
N ALA A 419 28.11 13.64 -1.35
CA ALA A 419 27.89 12.98 -2.64
C ALA A 419 27.95 13.95 -3.84
N ARG A 420 28.98 14.81 -3.87
CA ARG A 420 29.29 15.69 -5.01
C ARG A 420 29.81 14.94 -6.25
N ASP A 421 30.01 13.63 -6.12
CA ASP A 421 30.36 12.74 -7.22
C ASP A 421 29.12 12.46 -8.09
N SER A 422 29.31 12.22 -9.39
CA SER A 422 28.26 11.82 -10.36
C SER A 422 27.66 10.42 -10.12
N ARG A 423 27.67 9.95 -8.87
CA ARG A 423 27.11 8.67 -8.44
C ARG A 423 25.62 8.79 -8.20
N ARG A 424 24.91 7.69 -8.46
CA ARG A 424 23.46 7.63 -8.28
C ARG A 424 23.11 7.55 -6.81
N ASN A 425 22.12 8.30 -6.38
CA ASN A 425 21.76 8.46 -4.99
C ASN A 425 20.42 7.80 -4.70
N ALA A 426 20.35 7.02 -3.62
CA ALA A 426 19.13 6.37 -3.19
C ALA A 426 18.95 6.39 -1.67
N ILE A 427 17.70 6.51 -1.23
CA ILE A 427 17.31 6.37 0.17
C ILE A 427 16.30 5.23 0.25
N VAL A 428 16.48 4.33 1.21
CA VAL A 428 15.48 3.31 1.58
C VAL A 428 15.00 3.61 2.98
N VAL A 429 13.75 4.03 3.10
CA VAL A 429 13.10 4.34 4.37
C VAL A 429 12.33 3.12 4.85
N ILE A 430 12.58 2.67 6.07
CA ILE A 430 11.93 1.51 6.67
C ILE A 430 11.24 1.99 7.93
N SER A 431 9.91 1.98 7.93
CA SER A 431 9.09 2.52 9.03
C SER A 431 7.64 2.03 8.89
N ASP A 432 6.89 2.04 9.98
CA ASP A 432 5.43 1.89 9.96
C ASP A 432 4.71 3.18 9.52
N GLY A 433 5.44 4.28 9.36
CA GLY A 433 4.95 5.57 8.86
C GLY A 433 4.35 6.47 9.92
N LEU A 434 4.32 6.05 11.19
CA LEU A 434 3.68 6.75 12.29
C LEU A 434 4.54 7.88 12.86
N ASP A 435 4.72 8.98 12.10
CA ASP A 435 5.31 10.18 12.66
C ASP A 435 4.45 10.72 13.82
N SER A 436 5.07 11.13 14.94
CA SER A 436 4.34 11.62 16.11
C SER A 436 3.63 12.96 15.90
N VAL A 437 3.73 13.59 14.71
CA VAL A 437 2.82 14.69 14.30
C VAL A 437 1.45 14.22 13.84
N LEU A 438 1.27 12.92 13.58
CA LEU A 438 -0.01 12.39 13.14
C LEU A 438 -1.05 12.39 14.27
N PRO A 439 -2.35 12.56 13.95
CA PRO A 439 -3.40 12.57 14.96
C PRO A 439 -3.38 11.31 15.82
N ASN A 440 -3.50 11.47 17.13
CA ASN A 440 -3.51 10.36 18.10
C ASN A 440 -2.18 9.55 18.18
N VAL A 441 -1.10 10.01 17.57
CA VAL A 441 0.23 9.46 17.84
C VAL A 441 0.87 10.26 18.98
N THR A 442 1.36 9.56 20.00
CA THR A 442 1.98 10.20 21.17
C THR A 442 3.49 10.35 20.99
N GLY A 443 4.06 11.46 21.47
CA GLY A 443 5.51 11.72 21.42
C GLY A 443 5.87 13.06 20.79
N GLU A 444 7.16 13.41 20.80
CA GLU A 444 7.66 14.56 20.04
C GLU A 444 7.72 14.19 18.56
N GLY A 445 6.90 14.84 17.73
CA GLY A 445 6.86 14.66 16.29
C GLY A 445 7.92 15.47 15.54
N SER A 446 7.99 15.25 14.23
CA SER A 446 8.82 16.03 13.33
C SER A 446 8.47 17.53 13.35
N THR A 447 9.49 18.38 13.24
CA THR A 447 9.31 19.83 13.06
C THR A 447 8.97 20.19 11.61
N LEU A 448 9.41 19.36 10.65
CA LEU A 448 9.11 19.52 9.24
C LEU A 448 7.65 19.14 8.94
N SER A 449 6.94 19.97 8.18
CA SER A 449 5.60 19.63 7.72
C SER A 449 5.63 18.55 6.65
N TYR A 450 4.54 17.77 6.55
CA TYR A 450 4.40 16.75 5.51
C TYR A 450 4.51 17.32 4.09
N GLU A 451 3.88 18.48 3.84
CA GLU A 451 3.92 19.17 2.55
C GLU A 451 5.34 19.58 2.16
N GLU A 452 6.10 20.11 3.12
CA GLU A 452 7.49 20.48 2.92
C GLU A 452 8.36 19.24 2.67
N MET A 453 8.11 18.14 3.39
CA MET A 453 8.78 16.88 3.12
C MET A 453 8.52 16.42 1.69
N ILE A 454 7.25 16.33 1.24
CA ILE A 454 6.95 15.95 -0.15
C ILE A 454 7.62 16.89 -1.16
N ARG A 455 7.70 18.20 -0.89
CA ARG A 455 8.43 19.14 -1.74
C ARG A 455 9.93 18.80 -1.81
N ARG A 456 10.57 18.53 -0.68
CA ARG A 456 11.98 18.12 -0.62
C ARG A 456 12.23 16.79 -1.33
N ALA A 457 11.33 15.81 -1.18
CA ALA A 457 11.41 14.53 -1.91
C ALA A 457 11.35 14.73 -3.43
N LYS A 458 10.50 15.65 -3.91
CA LYS A 458 10.41 15.98 -5.34
C LYS A 458 11.69 16.67 -5.86
N GLU A 459 12.32 17.50 -5.03
CA GLU A 459 13.54 18.22 -5.39
C GLU A 459 14.80 17.35 -5.30
N PHE A 460 14.80 16.31 -4.46
CA PHE A 460 15.94 15.43 -4.23
C PHE A 460 16.48 14.78 -5.50
N ASP A 461 17.76 14.97 -5.83
CA ASP A 461 18.42 14.35 -6.98
C ASP A 461 18.87 12.90 -6.69
N GLY A 462 17.87 12.03 -6.51
CA GLY A 462 18.03 10.60 -6.27
C GLY A 462 16.69 9.89 -6.28
N VAL A 463 16.66 8.66 -5.75
CA VAL A 463 15.45 7.83 -5.66
C VAL A 463 15.12 7.53 -4.20
N ILE A 464 13.86 7.68 -3.82
CA ILE A 464 13.39 7.33 -2.46
C ILE A 464 12.49 6.10 -2.54
N TYR A 465 12.89 5.04 -1.85
CA TYR A 465 12.10 3.85 -1.61
C TYR A 465 11.54 3.90 -0.19
N SER A 466 10.31 3.43 -0.02
CA SER A 466 9.71 3.25 1.29
C SER A 466 9.26 1.80 1.45
N ILE A 467 9.70 1.19 2.54
CA ILE A 467 9.34 -0.15 2.97
C ILE A 467 8.47 0.03 4.21
N TRP A 468 7.19 -0.25 4.06
CA TRP A 468 6.24 -0.22 5.15
C TRP A 468 6.32 -1.54 5.93
N THR A 469 6.55 -1.42 7.23
CA THR A 469 6.59 -2.57 8.14
C THR A 469 5.35 -2.57 9.02
N ASP A 470 4.59 -3.67 8.98
CA ASP A 470 3.45 -3.84 9.88
C ASP A 470 3.91 -4.13 11.32
N THR A 471 4.00 -3.08 12.14
CA THR A 471 4.30 -3.22 13.58
C THR A 471 3.08 -3.66 14.39
N GLN A 472 1.85 -3.57 13.85
CA GLN A 472 0.61 -3.97 14.55
C GLN A 472 0.56 -5.49 14.81
N SER A 473 1.15 -6.28 13.91
CA SER A 473 1.15 -7.73 14.00
C SER A 473 2.14 -8.30 15.04
N TYR A 474 3.15 -7.52 15.43
CA TYR A 474 4.25 -7.97 16.31
C TYR A 474 4.26 -7.30 17.70
N GLU A 475 3.52 -6.21 17.88
CA GLU A 475 3.39 -5.50 19.15
C GLU A 475 1.94 -5.64 19.69
N PRO A 476 1.72 -6.26 20.85
CA PRO A 476 0.53 -5.96 21.64
C PRO A 476 0.73 -4.55 22.22
N LEU A 477 0.55 -3.52 21.39
CA LEU A 477 0.61 -2.13 21.84
C LEU A 477 -0.35 -1.96 23.02
N SER A 478 0.13 -1.29 24.07
CA SER A 478 -0.71 -0.94 25.22
C SER A 478 -1.93 -0.11 24.77
N PRO A 479 -3.07 -0.16 25.49
CA PRO A 479 -4.42 0.18 25.01
C PRO A 479 -4.72 1.66 24.67
N LEU A 480 -3.73 2.47 24.28
CA LEU A 480 -3.89 3.90 23.99
C LEU A 480 -3.71 4.18 22.49
N ASP A 481 -4.84 4.06 21.78
CA ASP A 481 -5.34 5.00 20.76
C ASP A 481 -4.46 5.45 19.58
N ILE A 482 -4.07 4.55 18.66
CA ILE A 482 -3.84 4.97 17.27
C ILE A 482 -4.98 4.42 16.42
N GLN A 483 -5.85 5.31 15.94
CA GLN A 483 -7.03 4.94 15.14
C GLN A 483 -6.59 4.35 13.79
N GLN A 484 -7.37 3.45 13.20
CA GLN A 484 -7.03 2.80 11.93
C GLN A 484 -6.83 3.83 10.80
N GLU A 485 -7.57 4.94 10.82
CA GLU A 485 -7.41 6.05 9.88
C GLU A 485 -6.02 6.68 9.95
N THR A 486 -5.38 6.63 11.12
CA THR A 486 -4.03 7.19 11.32
C THR A 486 -2.98 6.29 10.69
N PHE A 487 -3.16 4.97 10.77
CA PHE A 487 -2.33 4.01 10.05
C PHE A 487 -2.54 4.07 8.54
N ASP A 488 -3.79 4.20 8.09
CA ASP A 488 -4.10 4.38 6.67
C ASP A 488 -3.47 5.68 6.13
N LEU A 489 -3.53 6.76 6.91
CA LEU A 489 -2.87 8.02 6.57
C LEU A 489 -1.34 7.87 6.54
N ALA A 490 -0.74 7.21 7.54
CA ALA A 490 0.70 6.94 7.57
C ALA A 490 1.17 6.12 6.34
N HIS A 491 0.40 5.09 6.00
CA HIS A 491 0.61 4.24 4.83
C HIS A 491 0.56 5.03 3.52
N ASP A 492 -0.50 5.81 3.32
CA ASP A 492 -0.65 6.65 2.13
C ASP A 492 0.45 7.70 2.04
N ARG A 493 0.89 8.28 3.16
CA ARG A 493 2.01 9.23 3.21
C ARG A 493 3.35 8.58 2.84
N MET A 494 3.62 7.37 3.32
CA MET A 494 4.82 6.60 2.94
C MET A 494 4.82 6.25 1.45
N ARG A 495 3.66 5.89 0.90
CA ARG A 495 3.49 5.64 -0.53
C ARG A 495 3.69 6.91 -1.36
N GLU A 496 3.11 8.03 -0.94
CA GLU A 496 3.29 9.31 -1.61
C GLU A 496 4.74 9.79 -1.55
N LEU A 497 5.45 9.57 -0.44
CA LEU A 497 6.87 9.89 -0.28
C LEU A 497 7.74 9.16 -1.33
N ALA A 498 7.57 7.85 -1.49
CA ALA A 498 8.32 7.10 -2.52
C ALA A 498 7.97 7.57 -3.94
N ASN A 499 6.68 7.82 -4.21
CA ASN A 499 6.24 8.32 -5.51
C ASN A 499 6.81 9.71 -5.82
N ALA A 500 6.88 10.58 -4.81
CA ALA A 500 7.44 11.92 -4.91
C ALA A 500 8.95 11.87 -5.20
N GLY A 501 9.67 10.97 -4.53
CA GLY A 501 11.10 10.70 -4.77
C GLY A 501 11.38 9.81 -5.98
N GLY A 502 10.38 9.43 -6.77
CA GLY A 502 10.56 8.65 -8.00
C GLY A 502 10.90 7.16 -7.81
N GLY A 503 10.78 6.63 -6.60
CA GLY A 503 11.02 5.22 -6.29
C GLY A 503 9.75 4.40 -6.15
N ALA A 504 9.82 3.34 -5.36
CA ALA A 504 8.73 2.39 -5.15
C ALA A 504 8.40 2.23 -3.66
N PHE A 505 7.11 1.96 -3.42
CA PHE A 505 6.56 1.60 -2.12
C PHE A 505 6.42 0.09 -2.03
N TYR A 506 6.92 -0.50 -0.96
CA TYR A 506 6.84 -1.93 -0.68
C TYR A 506 6.12 -2.14 0.65
N GLU A 507 5.13 -3.03 0.65
CA GLU A 507 4.42 -3.47 1.86
C GLU A 507 5.07 -4.77 2.34
N CYS A 508 5.47 -4.82 3.61
CA CYS A 508 6.04 -6.00 4.23
C CYS A 508 5.21 -6.38 5.47
N GLU A 509 4.37 -7.40 5.30
CA GLU A 509 3.56 -7.96 6.38
C GLU A 509 4.34 -9.06 7.14
N LYS A 510 5.26 -9.74 6.45
CA LYS A 510 6.06 -10.85 7.00
C LYS A 510 7.56 -10.64 6.80
N LEU A 511 8.35 -11.40 7.56
CA LEU A 511 9.81 -11.38 7.49
C LEU A 511 10.33 -11.67 6.08
N GLU A 512 9.76 -12.67 5.40
CA GLU A 512 10.19 -13.08 4.07
C GLU A 512 9.94 -11.96 3.04
N ASP A 513 8.94 -11.11 3.29
CA ASP A 513 8.62 -9.96 2.44
C ASP A 513 9.70 -8.88 2.54
N LEU A 514 10.30 -8.70 3.72
CA LEU A 514 11.34 -7.69 3.94
C LEU A 514 12.60 -8.02 3.13
N ALA A 515 13.09 -9.27 3.20
CA ALA A 515 14.22 -9.72 2.38
C ALA A 515 13.90 -9.59 0.88
N GLY A 516 12.70 -10.01 0.47
CA GLY A 516 12.25 -9.86 -0.91
C GLY A 516 12.10 -8.40 -1.36
N ALA A 517 11.75 -7.47 -0.47
CA ALA A 517 11.69 -6.04 -0.77
C ALA A 517 13.09 -5.47 -1.01
N TYR A 518 14.07 -5.85 -0.18
CA TYR A 518 15.46 -5.46 -0.39
C TYR A 518 16.02 -5.99 -1.71
N ASP A 519 15.77 -7.26 -2.06
CA ASP A 519 16.18 -7.82 -3.36
C ASP A 519 15.59 -7.04 -4.53
N ARG A 520 14.32 -6.63 -4.41
CA ARG A 520 13.67 -5.78 -5.43
C ARG A 520 14.31 -4.40 -5.50
N VAL A 521 14.67 -3.80 -4.37
CA VAL A 521 15.37 -2.50 -4.34
C VAL A 521 16.77 -2.62 -4.97
N VAL A 522 17.54 -3.65 -4.63
CA VAL A 522 18.85 -3.92 -5.25
C VAL A 522 18.70 -4.11 -6.75
N ALA A 523 17.71 -4.89 -7.19
CA ALA A 523 17.42 -5.07 -8.60
C ALA A 523 17.08 -3.74 -9.29
N ASP A 524 16.22 -2.92 -8.69
CA ASP A 524 15.79 -1.63 -9.24
C ASP A 524 16.97 -0.64 -9.34
N LEU A 525 17.83 -0.59 -8.31
CA LEU A 525 19.04 0.24 -8.28
C LEU A 525 20.14 -0.26 -9.23
N GLY A 526 20.19 -1.57 -9.46
CA GLY A 526 21.08 -2.19 -10.44
C GLY A 526 20.75 -1.80 -11.88
N THR A 527 19.54 -1.28 -12.16
CA THR A 527 18.99 -1.14 -13.51
C THR A 527 18.43 0.26 -13.80
N LEU A 528 19.20 1.28 -13.42
CA LEU A 528 18.88 2.68 -13.68
C LEU A 528 19.47 3.15 -15.03
N TYR A 529 18.63 3.82 -15.81
CA TYR A 529 18.99 4.56 -17.03
C TYR A 529 18.99 6.05 -16.73
N THR A 530 20.01 6.75 -17.20
CA THR A 530 20.04 8.21 -17.11
C THR A 530 19.66 8.80 -18.46
N LEU A 531 18.55 9.54 -18.48
CA LEU A 531 18.05 10.26 -19.65
C LEU A 531 18.28 11.75 -19.40
N ALA A 532 18.86 12.47 -20.36
CA ALA A 532 18.85 13.92 -20.31
C ALA A 532 18.25 14.50 -21.58
N TYR A 533 17.47 15.56 -21.45
CA TYR A 533 16.84 16.24 -22.57
C TYR A 533 16.88 17.75 -22.39
N ARG A 534 16.66 18.47 -23.48
CA ARG A 534 16.48 19.93 -23.46
C ARG A 534 14.98 20.21 -23.48
N PRO A 535 14.42 20.86 -22.44
CA PRO A 535 13.01 21.21 -22.44
C PRO A 535 12.64 22.10 -23.63
N THR A 536 11.57 21.75 -24.34
CA THR A 536 11.01 22.63 -25.38
C THR A 536 10.42 23.91 -24.79
N ASN A 537 9.85 23.82 -23.58
CA ASN A 537 9.41 25.00 -22.84
C ASN A 537 10.60 25.62 -22.07
N LYS A 538 10.94 26.87 -22.36
CA LYS A 538 12.07 27.56 -21.71
C LYS A 538 11.66 28.49 -20.55
N VAL A 539 10.37 28.58 -20.24
CA VAL A 539 9.85 29.49 -19.19
C VAL A 539 10.18 28.94 -17.80
N ARG A 540 10.84 29.75 -16.97
CA ARG A 540 11.19 29.43 -15.58
C ARG A 540 10.31 30.21 -14.62
N ASP A 541 9.08 29.75 -14.49
CA ASP A 541 8.05 30.33 -13.64
C ASP A 541 7.95 29.65 -12.27
N GLY A 542 8.83 28.68 -11.99
CA GLY A 542 8.77 27.83 -10.81
C GLY A 542 7.61 26.84 -10.83
N ALA A 543 6.88 26.71 -11.95
CA ALA A 543 5.76 25.78 -12.06
C ALA A 543 6.25 24.32 -12.13
N TRP A 544 5.39 23.42 -11.66
CA TRP A 544 5.62 21.98 -11.77
C TRP A 544 5.42 21.51 -13.21
N ARG A 545 6.45 20.86 -13.76
CA ARG A 545 6.42 20.22 -15.07
C ARG A 545 6.33 18.72 -14.89
N THR A 546 5.30 18.11 -15.49
CA THR A 546 5.05 16.68 -15.35
C THR A 546 5.88 15.91 -16.36
N ILE A 547 6.60 14.89 -15.88
CA ILE A 547 7.42 14.01 -16.71
C ILE A 547 6.78 12.64 -16.79
N ARG A 548 6.70 12.12 -18.01
CA ARG A 548 6.26 10.76 -18.30
C ARG A 548 7.27 10.08 -19.21
N VAL A 549 7.76 8.93 -18.77
CA VAL A 549 8.67 8.08 -19.54
C VAL A 549 7.95 6.79 -19.88
N ASN A 550 7.85 6.48 -21.16
CA ASN A 550 7.34 5.21 -21.66
C ASN A 550 8.49 4.38 -22.22
N VAL A 551 8.39 3.07 -22.06
CA VAL A 551 9.33 2.09 -22.64
C VAL A 551 8.59 1.27 -23.68
N ASN A 552 9.12 1.22 -24.90
CA ASN A 552 8.57 0.46 -26.02
C ASN A 552 8.99 -1.02 -25.95
N ARG A 553 8.80 -1.66 -24.79
CA ARG A 553 9.06 -3.09 -24.60
C ARG A 553 7.88 -3.75 -23.89
N PRO A 554 7.40 -4.92 -24.36
CA PRO A 554 6.33 -5.64 -23.69
C PRO A 554 6.67 -5.90 -22.23
N ASN A 555 5.68 -5.71 -21.34
CA ASN A 555 5.79 -5.92 -19.88
C ASN A 555 6.81 -5.02 -19.14
N ALA A 556 7.53 -4.13 -19.83
CA ALA A 556 8.45 -3.20 -19.20
C ALA A 556 7.69 -2.01 -18.60
N VAL A 557 8.04 -1.66 -17.36
CA VAL A 557 7.48 -0.52 -16.63
C VAL A 557 8.62 0.40 -16.22
N ALA A 558 8.64 1.62 -16.76
CA ALA A 558 9.54 2.66 -16.30
C ALA A 558 9.05 3.25 -14.96
N ARG A 559 9.99 3.45 -14.05
CA ARG A 559 9.83 4.11 -12.75
C ARG A 559 10.88 5.21 -12.63
N GLY A 560 10.51 6.33 -12.04
CA GLY A 560 11.38 7.48 -11.90
C GLY A 560 10.60 8.72 -11.50
N LYS A 561 11.28 9.86 -11.43
CA LYS A 561 10.65 11.14 -11.09
C LYS A 561 9.49 11.45 -12.04
N ARG A 562 8.37 11.89 -11.46
CA ARG A 562 7.14 12.25 -12.18
C ARG A 562 7.12 13.71 -12.65
N GLY A 563 8.18 14.47 -12.37
CA GLY A 563 8.27 15.88 -12.74
C GLY A 563 9.36 16.62 -11.99
N TYR A 564 9.45 17.92 -12.24
CA TYR A 564 10.37 18.85 -11.60
C TYR A 564 9.78 20.27 -11.60
N PHE A 565 10.33 21.16 -10.77
CA PHE A 565 9.97 22.58 -10.79
C PHE A 565 10.87 23.35 -11.75
N ALA A 566 10.28 24.15 -12.64
CA ALA A 566 10.99 24.95 -13.64
C ALA A 566 11.62 26.20 -13.01
N LYS A 567 12.78 26.03 -12.36
CA LYS A 567 13.50 27.11 -11.66
C LYS A 567 14.53 27.82 -12.54
#